data_AF-A0A2Z6MJL0-F1
#
_entry.id   AF-A0A2Z6MJL0-F1
#
_cell.length_a   1.000
_cell.length_b   1.000
_cell.length_c   1.000
_cell.angle_alpha   90.00
_cell.angle_beta   90.00
_cell.angle_gamma   90.00
#
_symmetry.space_group_name_H-M   'P 1'
#
loop_
_entity.id
_entity.type
_entity.pdbx_description
1 polymer ?
#
loop_
_entity_poly.entity_id
_entity_poly.type
_entity_poly.pdbx_seq_one_letter_code
_entity_poly.pdbx_strand_id
1 'polypeptide(L)' 'MKIFLGLPASTAAAGSGFIPADVLTSEILPVIKKSRKYGGVMLWSRFHDLQSGYSTSIIGSV' A
#
# COMPACT_ATOMS: atom_id res chain seq x y z
N MET A 1 17.49 -9.04 4.03
CA MET A 1 16.38 -9.39 3.12
C MET A 1 15.16 -8.60 3.56
N LYS A 2 14.67 -7.69 2.72
CA LYS A 2 13.52 -6.83 3.01
C LYS A 2 12.32 -7.30 2.17
N ILE A 3 11.14 -7.31 2.77
CA ILE A 3 9.88 -7.71 2.16
C ILE A 3 9.08 -6.43 1.95
N PHE A 4 8.61 -6.25 0.72
CA PHE A 4 7.74 -5.15 0.35
C PHE A 4 6.34 -5.72 0.11
N LEU A 5 5.32 -5.02 0.59
CA LEU A 5 3.94 -5.40 0.36
C LEU A 5 3.47 -4.80 -0.96
N GLY A 6 3.28 -5.63 -1.98
CA GLY A 6 2.78 -5.22 -3.29
C GLY A 6 1.27 -5.02 -3.29
N LEU A 7 0.79 -3.83 -3.61
CA LEU A 7 -0.64 -3.48 -3.60
C LEU A 7 -1.04 -2.71 -4.86
N PRO A 8 -2.26 -2.92 -5.38
CA PRO A 8 -2.78 -2.10 -6.45
C PRO A 8 -3.18 -0.71 -5.92
N ALA A 9 -2.77 0.35 -6.63
CA ALA A 9 -3.03 1.74 -6.24
C ALA A 9 -4.48 2.19 -6.48
N SER A 10 -5.29 1.37 -7.16
CA SER A 10 -6.71 1.64 -7.43
C SER A 10 -7.45 0.33 -7.75
N THR A 11 -8.76 0.32 -7.55
CA THR A 11 -9.67 -0.71 -8.11
C THR A 11 -9.62 -0.76 -9.64
N ALA A 12 -9.19 0.31 -10.31
CA ALA A 12 -8.95 0.29 -11.74
C ALA A 12 -7.59 -0.33 -12.11
N ALA A 13 -6.63 -0.35 -11.18
CA ALA A 13 -5.33 -1.00 -11.38
C ALA A 13 -5.38 -2.52 -11.27
N ALA A 14 -6.40 -3.04 -10.57
CA ALA A 14 -6.67 -4.47 -10.45
C ALA A 14 -8.17 -4.69 -10.27
N GLY A 15 -8.79 -5.56 -11.09
CA GLY A 15 -10.23 -5.85 -11.02
C GLY A 15 -10.72 -6.38 -9.66
N SER A 16 -9.81 -6.77 -8.77
CA SER A 16 -10.05 -7.09 -7.36
C SER A 16 -8.75 -6.98 -6.56
N GLY A 17 -8.82 -6.79 -5.25
CA GLY A 17 -7.63 -6.75 -4.36
C GLY A 17 -7.12 -5.34 -4.01
N PHE A 18 -7.87 -4.30 -4.34
CA PHE A 18 -7.66 -2.97 -3.79
C PHE A 18 -7.98 -2.96 -2.30
N ILE A 19 -7.05 -2.45 -1.51
CA ILE A 19 -7.22 -2.23 -0.07
C ILE A 19 -7.26 -0.72 0.14
N PRO A 20 -8.20 -0.16 0.91
CA PRO A 20 -8.17 1.26 1.26
C PRO A 20 -6.93 1.59 2.09
N ALA A 21 -6.40 2.81 1.91
CA ALA A 21 -5.25 3.28 2.67
C ALA A 21 -5.49 3.19 4.18
N ASP A 22 -6.67 3.57 4.67
CA ASP A 22 -7.02 3.51 6.09
C ASP A 22 -6.93 2.09 6.68
N VAL A 23 -7.37 1.08 5.92
CA VAL A 23 -7.29 -0.33 6.35
C VAL A 23 -5.83 -0.79 6.34
N LEU A 24 -5.07 -0.40 5.31
CA LEU A 24 -3.65 -0.71 5.22
C LEU A 24 -2.87 -0.10 6.40
N THR A 25 -3.16 1.14 6.78
CA THR A 25 -2.44 1.86 7.83
C THR A 25 -2.86 1.46 9.24
N SER A 26 -4.15 1.19 9.44
CA SER A 26 -4.71 0.86 10.75
C SER A 26 -4.55 -0.63 11.11
N GLU A 27 -4.68 -1.54 10.13
CA GLU A 27 -4.67 -2.98 10.41
C GLU A 27 -3.36 -3.66 9.96
N ILE A 28 -2.89 -3.36 8.75
CA ILE A 28 -1.82 -4.13 8.12
C ILE A 28 -0.44 -3.61 8.52
N LEU A 29 -0.21 -2.29 8.43
CA LEU A 29 1.04 -1.63 8.79
C LEU A 29 1.55 -1.98 10.19
N PRO A 30 0.76 -1.93 11.28
CA PRO A 30 1.24 -2.29 12.61
C PRO A 30 1.64 -3.77 12.74
N VAL A 31 1.02 -4.67 11.98
CA VAL A 31 1.35 -6.10 11.97
C VAL A 31 2.66 -6.35 11.21
N ILE A 32 2.83 -5.75 10.03
CA ILE A 32 4.05 -5.94 9.22
C ILE A 32 5.24 -5.13 9.76
N LYS A 33 5.01 -3.94 10.34
CA LYS A 33 6.07 -3.13 10.99
C LYS A 33 6.66 -3.82 12.23
N LYS A 34 5.93 -4.72 12.89
CA LYS A 34 6.50 -5.59 13.94
C LYS A 34 7.61 -6.51 13.41
N SER A 35 7.60 -6.82 12.12
CA SER A 35 8.63 -7.63 11.49
C SER A 35 9.80 -6.76 11.03
N ARG A 36 11.01 -7.03 11.53
CA ARG A 36 12.26 -6.37 11.09
C ARG A 36 12.59 -6.60 9.61
N LYS A 37 11.84 -7.46 8.92
CA LYS A 37 11.98 -7.73 7.48
C LYS A 37 11.15 -6.77 6.62
N TYR A 38 10.21 -6.00 7.18
CA TYR A 38 9.41 -5.08 6.37
C TYR A 38 10.25 -3.93 5.81
N GLY A 39 10.15 -3.71 4.49
CA GLY A 39 10.88 -2.68 3.76
C GLY A 39 10.03 -1.51 3.28
N GLY A 40 8.70 -1.68 3.17
CA GLY A 40 7.79 -0.67 2.63
C GLY A 40 6.65 -1.27 1.82
N VAL A 41 5.85 -0.38 1.21
CA VAL A 41 4.78 -0.74 0.27
C VAL A 41 5.27 -0.52 -1.15
N MET A 42 4.95 -1.46 -2.05
CA MET A 42 5.14 -1.28 -3.48
C MET A 42 3.77 -1.11 -4.13
N LEU A 43 3.55 0.01 -4.81
CA LEU A 43 2.28 0.30 -5.46
C LEU A 43 2.36 0.07 -6.96
N TRP A 44 1.33 -0.57 -7.50
CA TRP A 44 1.13 -0.69 -8.95
C TRP A 44 -0.25 -0.18 -9.35
N SER A 45 -0.42 0.73 -10.30
CA SER A 45 0.54 1.39 -11.21
C SER A 45 0.60 2.89 -10.92
N ARG A 46 1.71 3.56 -11.26
CA ARG A 46 1.90 5.02 -11.08
C ARG A 46 0.77 5.87 -11.70
N PHE A 47 0.21 5.44 -12.83
CA PHE A 47 -0.89 6.13 -13.49
C PHE A 47 -2.16 6.17 -12.62
N HIS A 48 -2.50 5.03 -12.01
CA HIS A 48 -3.64 4.92 -11.11
C HIS A 48 -3.38 5.63 -9.79
N ASP A 49 -2.15 5.58 -9.29
CA ASP A 49 -1.74 6.29 -8.08
C ASP A 49 -1.92 7.81 -8.20
N LEU A 50 -1.63 8.38 -9.38
CA LEU A 50 -1.89 9.80 -9.67
C LEU A 50 -3.39 10.14 -9.72
N GLN A 51 -4.24 9.20 -10.13
CA GLN A 51 -5.69 9.41 -10.17
C GLN A 51 -6.36 9.21 -8.81
N SER A 52 -5.94 8.19 -8.06
CA SER A 52 -6.53 7.86 -6.75
C SER A 52 -5.90 8.65 -5.60
N GLY A 53 -4.68 9.17 -5.76
CA GLY A 53 -3.91 9.80 -4.69
C GLY A 53 -3.45 8.82 -3.62
N TYR A 54 -3.44 7.52 -3.94
CA TYR A 54 -3.25 6.45 -2.95
C TYR A 54 -1.92 6.55 -2.20
N SER A 55 -0.82 6.82 -2.90
CA SER A 55 0.49 7.08 -2.29
C SER A 55 0.43 8.20 -1.27
N THR A 56 -0.37 9.25 -1.51
CA THR A 56 -0.49 10.40 -0.60
C THR A 56 -1.26 10.04 0.68
N SER A 57 -2.21 9.12 0.58
CA SER A 57 -2.94 8.60 1.74
C SER A 57 -2.08 7.67 2.62
N ILE A 58 -1.18 6.88 2.02
CA ILE A 58 -0.32 5.97 2.78
C ILE A 58 1.02 6.58 3.21
N ILE A 59 1.54 7.60 2.51
CA ILE A 59 2.88 8.17 2.76
C ILE A 59 3.05 8.74 4.17
N GLY A 60 1.97 9.24 4.77
CA GLY A 60 1.98 9.72 6.16
C GLY A 60 2.09 8.59 7.20
N SER A 61 1.87 7.34 6.78
CA SER A 61 1.78 6.17 7.66
C SER A 61 2.79 5.07 7.37
N VAL A 62 3.41 5.03 6.18
CA VAL A 62 4.53 4.12 5.87
C VAL A 62 5.79 4.51 6.59
#